data_AF-A0A8I1Y6H9-F1
#
_entry.id   AF-A0A8I1Y6H9-F1
#
_cell.length_a   1.000
_cell.length_b   1.000
_cell.length_c   1.000
_cell.angle_alpha   90.00
_cell.angle_beta   90.00
_cell.angle_gamma   90.00
#
_symmetry.space_group_name_H-M   'P 1'
#
loop_
_entity.id
_entity.type
_entity.pdbx_description
1 polymer ?
#
loop_
_entity_poly.entity_id
_entity_poly.type
_entity_poly.pdbx_seq_one_letter_code
_entity_poly.pdbx_strand_id
1 'polypeptide(L)'
;MPTPRQMEKMAREVGRRAPATPAQMHDDDLPPEYWQSLLDDPYADGANPVPRASGRALLLDEIPQHLLRVSCRRCGRTVEIQKADAVRLYGKGAIWRDVGQRLLDNTCTQRTGRHEEDGCWPSYDV
;
A
#
# COMPACT_ATOMS: atom_id res chain seq x y z
N MET A 1 10.28 22.35 42.19
CA MET A 1 9.83 21.11 41.53
C MET A 1 8.90 20.38 42.50
N PRO A 2 7.67 19.98 42.11
CA PRO A 2 6.77 19.26 42.99
C PRO A 2 7.36 17.89 43.35
N THR A 3 7.04 17.41 44.56
CA THR A 3 7.52 16.10 45.05
C THR A 3 6.75 14.95 44.40
N PRO A 4 7.31 13.73 44.34
CA PRO A 4 6.65 12.58 43.70
C PRO A 4 5.24 12.30 44.24
N ARG A 5 5.04 12.44 45.55
CA ARG A 5 3.72 12.30 46.20
C ARG A 5 2.72 13.38 45.79
N GLN A 6 3.19 14.58 45.47
CA GLN A 6 2.34 15.66 44.97
C GLN A 6 1.94 15.40 43.52
N MET A 7 2.84 14.85 42.68
CA MET A 7 2.52 14.44 41.31
C MET A 7 1.45 13.34 41.29
N GLU A 8 1.56 12.35 42.18
CA GLU A 8 0.59 11.25 42.28
C GLU A 8 -0.79 11.72 42.73
N LYS A 9 -0.84 12.68 43.67
CA LYS A 9 -2.10 13.29 44.11
C LYS A 9 -2.77 14.09 42.99
N MET A 10 -1.98 14.85 42.23
CA MET A 10 -2.48 15.60 41.06
C MET A 10 -3.01 14.65 39.97
N ALA A 11 -2.30 13.56 39.67
CA ALA A 11 -2.74 12.56 38.71
C ALA A 11 -4.08 11.91 39.12
N ARG A 12 -4.24 11.62 40.42
CA ARG A 12 -5.48 11.04 40.95
C ARG A 12 -6.66 12.01 40.94
N GLU A 13 -6.42 13.30 41.11
CA GLU A 13 -7.45 14.35 40.98
C GLU A 13 -7.84 14.60 39.53
N VAL A 14 -6.89 14.55 38.59
CA VAL A 14 -7.16 14.66 37.15
C VAL A 14 -7.99 13.48 36.64
N GLY A 15 -7.68 12.25 37.09
CA GLY A 15 -8.45 11.05 36.72
C GLY A 15 -9.90 11.02 37.22
N ARG A 16 -10.25 11.79 38.27
CA ARG A 16 -11.62 11.91 38.79
C ARG A 16 -12.41 13.07 38.20
N ARG A 17 -11.74 14.06 37.60
CA ARG A 17 -12.37 15.27 37.03
C ARG A 17 -12.48 15.28 35.51
N ALA A 18 -11.99 14.24 34.83
CA ALA A 18 -12.34 14.05 33.43
C ALA A 18 -13.82 13.66 33.36
N PRO A 19 -14.72 14.49 32.80
CA PRO A 19 -16.01 13.99 32.40
C PRO A 19 -15.73 12.89 31.37
N ALA A 20 -16.17 11.66 31.66
CA ALA A 20 -16.31 10.61 30.65
C ALA A 20 -17.51 10.97 29.76
N THR A 21 -17.42 12.10 29.09
CA THR A 21 -18.15 12.30 27.85
C THR A 21 -17.16 11.82 26.80
N PRO A 22 -17.41 10.68 26.13
CA PRO A 22 -16.79 10.51 24.83
C PRO A 22 -17.08 11.81 24.10
N ALA A 23 -16.06 12.42 23.48
CA ALA A 23 -16.35 13.44 22.50
C ALA A 23 -17.50 12.88 21.66
N GLN A 24 -18.61 13.61 21.59
CA GLN A 24 -19.60 13.37 20.57
C GLN A 24 -18.87 13.64 19.27
N MET A 25 -18.09 12.65 18.80
CA MET A 25 -18.06 12.35 17.40
C MET A 25 -19.54 12.27 17.08
N HIS A 26 -20.02 13.27 16.33
CA HIS A 26 -21.14 13.00 15.47
C HIS A 26 -20.67 11.78 14.66
N ASP A 27 -21.07 10.62 15.16
CA ASP A 27 -21.40 9.46 14.37
C ASP A 27 -22.57 9.95 13.51
N ASP A 28 -22.26 10.87 12.58
CA ASP A 28 -23.03 10.96 11.36
C ASP A 28 -22.75 9.59 10.76
N ASP A 29 -23.62 8.65 11.14
CA ASP A 29 -23.74 7.31 10.63
C ASP A 29 -24.01 7.55 9.15
N LEU A 30 -22.91 7.71 8.41
CA LEU A 30 -22.94 8.15 7.03
C LEU A 30 -23.91 7.19 6.33
N PRO A 31 -24.89 7.73 5.59
CA PRO A 31 -25.97 6.91 5.07
C PRO A 31 -25.37 5.70 4.35
N PRO A 32 -25.99 4.50 4.45
CA PRO A 32 -25.49 3.31 3.75
C PRO A 32 -25.16 3.59 2.28
N GLU A 33 -25.90 4.50 1.67
CA GLU A 33 -25.74 4.98 0.30
C GLU A 33 -24.43 5.77 0.09
N TYR A 34 -23.92 6.47 1.10
CA TYR A 34 -22.61 7.12 1.07
C TYR A 34 -21.48 6.07 1.05
N TRP A 35 -21.57 5.05 1.91
CA TRP A 35 -20.62 3.94 1.90
C TRP A 35 -20.66 3.18 0.59
N GLN A 36 -21.86 2.93 0.06
CA GLN A 36 -22.03 2.32 -1.26
C GLN A 36 -21.46 3.19 -2.36
N SER A 37 -21.68 4.51 -2.34
CA SER A 37 -21.09 5.43 -3.31
C SER A 37 -19.57 5.42 -3.29
N LEU A 38 -18.94 5.26 -2.11
CA LEU A 38 -17.50 5.10 -2.00
C LEU A 38 -17.01 3.72 -2.48
N LEU A 39 -17.78 2.66 -2.23
CA LEU A 39 -17.45 1.30 -2.71
C LEU A 39 -17.69 1.14 -4.22
N ASP A 40 -18.64 1.89 -4.77
CA ASP A 40 -18.98 1.92 -6.19
C ASP A 40 -18.15 2.94 -6.97
N ASP A 41 -17.38 3.80 -6.28
CA ASP A 41 -16.48 4.75 -6.93
C ASP A 41 -15.28 4.02 -7.54
N PRO A 42 -15.14 4.01 -8.88
CA PRO A 42 -14.04 3.34 -9.56
C PRO A 42 -12.65 3.94 -9.25
N TYR A 43 -12.59 5.12 -8.60
CA TYR A 43 -11.36 5.79 -8.16
C TYR A 43 -11.10 5.70 -6.65
N ALA A 44 -12.11 5.45 -5.81
CA ALA A 44 -11.92 5.22 -4.36
C ALA A 44 -11.07 3.96 -4.12
N ASP A 45 -11.05 3.07 -5.10
CA ASP A 45 -10.07 2.04 -5.23
C ASP A 45 -8.72 2.55 -5.74
N GLY A 46 -7.98 3.20 -4.84
CA GLY A 46 -6.52 3.14 -4.85
C GLY A 46 -5.96 1.70 -4.78
N ALA A 47 -6.85 0.69 -4.75
CA ALA A 47 -6.59 -0.73 -4.72
C ALA A 47 -7.57 -1.56 -5.59
N ASN A 48 -7.97 -1.07 -6.78
CA ASN A 48 -8.74 -1.79 -7.82
C ASN A 48 -9.03 -3.30 -7.51
N PRO A 49 -10.26 -3.72 -7.13
CA PRO A 49 -10.64 -5.08 -6.79
C PRO A 49 -11.36 -5.77 -7.95
N VAL A 50 -11.31 -5.18 -9.15
CA VAL A 50 -11.53 -5.97 -10.35
C VAL A 50 -10.35 -6.93 -10.39
N PRO A 51 -10.56 -8.26 -10.43
CA PRO A 51 -9.55 -9.15 -10.94
C PRO A 51 -9.44 -8.87 -12.45
N ARG A 52 -8.91 -7.70 -12.85
CA ARG A 52 -8.08 -7.66 -14.04
C ARG A 52 -7.04 -8.70 -13.70
N ALA A 53 -7.06 -9.85 -14.38
CA ALA A 53 -6.01 -10.83 -14.32
C ALA A 53 -4.70 -10.05 -14.25
N SER A 54 -4.12 -9.97 -13.05
CA SER A 54 -3.23 -8.85 -12.72
C SER A 54 -2.13 -8.92 -13.75
N GLY A 55 -1.91 -7.85 -14.54
CA GLY A 55 -1.02 -7.94 -15.71
C GLY A 55 0.39 -8.42 -15.35
N ARG A 56 0.72 -8.49 -14.05
CA ARG A 56 1.82 -9.28 -13.47
C ARG A 56 1.92 -10.72 -14.03
N ALA A 57 0.83 -11.45 -14.28
CA ALA A 57 0.90 -12.82 -14.77
C ALA A 57 1.02 -12.92 -16.30
N LEU A 58 0.85 -11.81 -17.02
CA LEU A 58 0.94 -11.78 -18.48
C LEU A 58 2.39 -11.88 -18.93
N LEU A 59 2.56 -12.43 -20.14
CA LEU A 59 3.81 -12.34 -20.85
C LEU A 59 4.05 -10.90 -21.28
N LEU A 60 5.31 -10.48 -21.34
CA LEU A 60 5.67 -9.13 -21.78
C LEU A 60 5.06 -8.78 -23.14
N ASP A 61 4.95 -9.74 -24.07
CA ASP A 61 4.38 -9.52 -25.40
C ASP A 61 2.85 -9.26 -25.40
N GLU A 62 2.14 -9.85 -24.42
CA GLU A 62 0.68 -9.76 -24.29
C GLU A 62 0.21 -8.46 -23.62
N ILE A 63 1.14 -7.73 -23.01
CA ILE A 63 0.82 -6.49 -22.30
C ILE A 63 0.64 -5.35 -23.32
N PRO A 64 -0.55 -4.73 -23.39
CA PRO A 64 -0.81 -3.67 -24.38
C PRO A 64 -0.03 -2.39 -24.10
N GLN A 65 0.37 -2.15 -22.85
CA GLN A 65 1.07 -0.93 -22.45
C GLN A 65 2.53 -0.90 -22.92
N HIS A 66 2.98 0.27 -23.35
CA HIS A 66 4.36 0.50 -23.79
C HIS A 66 5.31 0.82 -22.63
N LEU A 67 4.79 1.34 -21.52
CA LEU A 67 5.54 1.63 -20.31
C LEU A 67 5.03 0.73 -19.20
N LEU A 68 5.91 -0.03 -18.59
CA LEU A 68 5.60 -0.95 -17.50
C LEU A 68 6.20 -0.41 -16.21
N ARG A 69 5.41 -0.42 -15.14
CA ARG A 69 5.82 0.16 -13.86
C ARG A 69 5.60 -0.82 -12.73
N VAL A 70 6.61 -0.94 -11.87
CA VAL A 70 6.55 -1.73 -10.65
C VAL A 70 7.02 -0.88 -9.49
N SER A 71 6.28 -0.88 -8.38
CA SER A 71 6.64 -0.16 -7.17
C SER A 71 6.74 -1.08 -5.96
N CYS A 72 7.67 -0.79 -5.06
CA CYS A 72 7.78 -1.48 -3.78
C CYS A 72 6.93 -0.74 -2.75
N ARG A 73 5.87 -1.36 -2.23
CA ARG A 73 5.00 -0.73 -1.22
C ARG A 73 5.69 -0.43 0.12
N ARG A 74 6.80 -1.13 0.41
CA ARG A 74 7.57 -0.96 1.66
C ARG A 74 8.41 0.31 1.66
N CYS A 75 9.15 0.57 0.58
CA CYS A 75 10.09 1.70 0.50
C CYS A 75 9.65 2.79 -0.48
N GLY A 76 8.53 2.61 -1.18
CA GLY A 76 7.99 3.54 -2.17
C GLY A 76 8.78 3.61 -3.49
N ARG A 77 9.84 2.81 -3.64
CA ARG A 77 10.67 2.79 -4.85
C ARG A 77 9.82 2.37 -6.04
N THR A 78 9.82 3.17 -7.10
CA THR A 78 9.17 2.84 -8.37
C THR A 78 10.22 2.66 -9.44
N VAL A 79 10.08 1.59 -10.23
CA VAL A 79 10.90 1.30 -11.41
C VAL A 79 10.00 1.27 -12.63
N GLU A 80 10.39 2.01 -13.65
CA GLU A 80 9.71 2.09 -14.93
C GLU A 80 10.63 1.54 -16.02
N ILE A 81 10.06 0.76 -16.93
CA ILE A 81 10.78 0.18 -18.07
C ILE A 81 9.89 0.20 -19.30
N GLN A 82 10.46 0.54 -20.46
CA GLN A 82 9.72 0.40 -21.71
C GLN A 82 9.54 -1.09 -22.03
N LYS A 83 8.36 -1.48 -22.51
CA LYS A 83 8.07 -2.86 -22.92
C LYS A 83 9.12 -3.39 -23.90
N ALA A 84 9.55 -2.58 -24.86
CA ALA A 84 10.59 -2.95 -25.83
C ALA A 84 11.93 -3.31 -25.15
N ASP A 85 12.34 -2.53 -24.15
CA ASP A 85 13.54 -2.82 -23.37
C ASP A 85 13.36 -4.04 -22.47
N ALA A 86 12.21 -4.19 -21.83
CA ALA A 86 11.90 -5.38 -21.04
C ALA A 86 11.96 -6.66 -21.90
N VAL A 87 11.37 -6.63 -23.10
CA VAL A 87 11.41 -7.74 -24.06
C VAL A 87 12.83 -8.01 -24.52
N ARG A 88 13.66 -6.99 -24.74
CA ARG A 88 15.07 -7.15 -25.14
C ARG A 88 15.94 -7.75 -24.03
N LEU A 89 15.70 -7.39 -22.77
CA LEU A 89 16.50 -7.83 -21.62
C LEU A 89 16.07 -9.20 -21.07
N TYR A 90 14.76 -9.46 -21.02
CA TYR A 90 14.18 -10.64 -20.36
C TYR A 90 13.55 -11.64 -21.34
N GLY A 91 13.29 -11.23 -22.58
CA GLY A 91 12.64 -12.05 -23.61
C GLY A 91 11.13 -11.83 -23.67
N LYS A 92 10.55 -12.00 -24.86
CA LYS A 92 9.12 -11.79 -25.14
C LYS A 92 8.18 -12.66 -24.29
N GLY A 93 8.61 -13.87 -23.94
CA GLY A 93 7.86 -14.82 -23.12
C GLY A 93 8.15 -14.72 -21.62
N ALA A 94 8.78 -13.64 -21.15
CA ALA A 94 8.96 -13.44 -19.72
C ALA A 94 7.66 -12.98 -19.08
N ILE A 95 7.36 -13.49 -17.88
CA ILE A 95 6.20 -13.09 -17.09
C ILE A 95 6.52 -11.76 -16.38
N TRP A 96 5.63 -10.77 -16.48
CA TRP A 96 5.86 -9.44 -15.93
C TRP A 96 6.11 -9.42 -14.42
N ARG A 97 5.51 -10.34 -13.66
CA ARG A 97 5.75 -10.54 -12.22
C ARG A 97 7.21 -10.87 -11.95
N ASP A 98 7.78 -11.79 -12.70
CA ASP A 98 9.14 -12.26 -12.46
C ASP A 98 10.15 -11.18 -12.89
N VAL A 99 9.82 -10.42 -13.93
CA VAL A 99 10.58 -9.25 -14.37
C VAL A 99 10.53 -8.14 -13.33
N GLY A 100 9.34 -7.76 -12.85
CA GLY A 100 9.17 -6.69 -11.88
C GLY A 100 9.80 -7.03 -10.52
N GLN A 101 9.76 -8.30 -10.11
CA GLN A 101 10.51 -8.75 -8.93
C GLN A 101 12.01 -8.51 -9.13
N ARG A 102 12.59 -8.97 -10.24
CA ARG A 102 14.03 -8.76 -10.54
C ARG A 102 14.40 -7.28 -10.63
N LEU A 103 13.52 -6.43 -11.15
CA LEU A 103 13.75 -4.98 -11.20
C LEU A 103 13.81 -4.36 -9.80
N LEU A 104 12.92 -4.79 -8.90
CA LEU A 104 12.94 -4.35 -7.51
C LEU A 104 14.13 -4.93 -6.74
N ASP A 105 14.50 -6.18 -6.96
CA ASP A 105 15.64 -6.82 -6.28
C ASP A 105 16.95 -6.05 -6.51
N ASN A 106 17.12 -5.49 -7.70
CA ASN A 106 18.32 -4.71 -8.07
C ASN A 106 18.29 -3.25 -7.57
N THR A 107 17.12 -2.72 -7.20
CA THR A 107 16.94 -1.29 -6.95
C THR A 107 16.37 -0.95 -5.58
N CYS A 108 15.87 -1.95 -4.84
CA CYS A 108 15.29 -1.79 -3.53
C CYS A 108 16.39 -1.82 -2.45
N THR A 109 16.43 -0.78 -1.63
CA THR A 109 17.38 -0.63 -0.51
C THR A 109 17.15 -1.66 0.60
N GLN A 110 15.95 -2.25 0.68
CA GLN A 110 15.52 -3.15 1.76
C GLN A 110 15.74 -4.64 1.41
N ARG A 111 16.79 -4.95 0.62
CA ARG A 111 17.20 -6.30 0.13
C ARG A 111 16.30 -7.45 0.59
N THR A 112 15.28 -7.75 -0.22
CA THR A 112 14.67 -9.09 -0.40
C THR A 112 14.71 -10.05 0.80
N GLY A 113 13.99 -9.72 1.87
CA GLY A 113 13.52 -10.71 2.85
C GLY A 113 12.33 -11.52 2.30
N ARG A 114 12.11 -12.74 2.84
CA ARG A 114 10.88 -13.53 2.59
C ARG A 114 9.63 -12.71 2.97
N HIS A 115 8.45 -13.13 2.49
CA HIS A 115 7.16 -12.51 2.87
C HIS A 115 6.98 -12.40 4.41
N GLU A 116 7.60 -13.30 5.16
CA GLU A 116 7.59 -13.37 6.62
C GLU A 116 8.65 -12.47 7.29
N GLU A 117 9.66 -12.04 6.54
CA GLU A 117 10.83 -11.30 7.02
C GLU A 117 10.87 -9.88 6.46
N ASP A 118 9.71 -9.22 6.30
CA ASP A 118 9.72 -7.80 5.98
C ASP A 118 10.28 -7.52 4.55
N GLY A 119 9.97 -8.40 3.59
CA GLY A 119 10.40 -8.30 2.19
C GLY A 119 9.86 -7.09 1.40
N CYS A 120 10.27 -6.96 0.14
CA CYS A 120 9.73 -5.96 -0.79
C CYS A 120 8.41 -6.43 -1.41
N TRP A 121 7.38 -5.56 -1.37
CA TRP A 121 6.02 -5.90 -1.78
C TRP A 121 5.71 -5.23 -3.13
N PRO A 122 5.78 -5.97 -4.25
CA PRO A 122 5.60 -5.38 -5.57
C PRO A 122 4.14 -5.03 -5.86
N SER A 123 3.90 -3.80 -6.29
CA SER A 123 2.67 -3.32 -6.91
C SER A 123 2.94 -3.07 -8.38
N TYR A 124 2.10 -3.58 -9.26
CA TYR A 124 2.29 -3.51 -10.71
C TYR A 124 1.26 -2.56 -11.30
N ASP A 125 1.73 -1.49 -11.94
CA ASP A 125 0.90 -0.62 -12.76
C ASP A 125 1.05 -1.13 -14.21
N VAL A 126 0.01 -1.78 -14.69
CA VAL A 126 -0.12 -2.35 -16.05
C VAL A 126 -1.39 -1.80 -16.67
#